data_AF-A0A849U093-F1
#
_entry.id   AF-A0A849U093-F1
#
_cell.length_a   1.000
_cell.length_b   1.000
_cell.length_c   1.000
_cell.angle_alpha   90.00
_cell.angle_beta   90.00
_cell.angle_gamma   90.00
#
_symmetry.space_group_name_H-M   'P 1'
#
loop_
_entity.id
_entity.type
_entity.pdbx_description
1 polymer ?
#
loop_
_entity_poly.entity_id
_entity_poly.type
_entity_poly.pdbx_seq_one_letter_code
_entity_poly.pdbx_strand_id
1 'polypeptide(L)'
;MEGLTMTQDMFMPMQTPRALWVRFRIGALALPLVLAGSLMATSAKAHVTPLDIGDFNLGTAVTTTERNSAVEGDRGWIDGADGDWGDTHDTAAYIFSLVGEGSADVSLAVRGRTNALGGSGLSPGFTLYQGLPDAGGGDHDHSIGSELLRTADCAATPGCTTTEGSFRSMANFRITNDADETGTSASVFTYVGHAYDGSVTLTGANSPLYDNQLYLVPNGDGTLDRTVSMTFHNLTAGDYTVFVGGMNYAAVGFPLRGTGLTLTVTPVPVPAAVWLFGSGLAGLAGLARRRMKTNL
;
A
#
# COMPACT_ATOMS: atom_id res chain seq x y z
N MET A 1 21.92 -44.82 102.77
CA MET A 1 22.25 -45.43 101.45
C MET A 1 21.08 -45.17 100.55
N GLU A 2 21.35 -44.69 99.34
CA GLU A 2 20.39 -44.47 98.25
C GLU A 2 19.35 -43.37 98.54
N GLY A 3 19.35 -42.19 97.91
CA GLY A 3 20.01 -41.70 96.71
C GLY A 3 18.98 -40.87 95.97
N LEU A 4 19.30 -39.63 95.58
CA LEU A 4 18.88 -38.98 94.34
C LEU A 4 19.29 -37.49 94.35
N THR A 5 20.38 -37.25 93.62
CA THR A 5 20.90 -35.99 93.10
C THR A 5 19.98 -35.47 91.98
N MET A 6 19.60 -34.18 91.96
CA MET A 6 20.31 -33.05 91.32
C MET A 6 19.53 -32.56 90.09
N THR A 7 19.29 -31.25 90.01
CA THR A 7 19.16 -30.55 88.72
C THR A 7 19.66 -29.12 88.88
N GLN A 8 20.55 -28.74 87.96
CA GLN A 8 21.14 -27.42 87.78
C GLN A 8 20.69 -26.87 86.42
N ASP A 9 20.52 -25.55 86.35
CA ASP A 9 20.11 -24.75 85.20
C ASP A 9 20.92 -24.97 83.92
N MET A 10 20.30 -24.78 82.75
CA MET A 10 20.81 -23.84 81.75
C MET A 10 19.88 -23.62 80.53
N PHE A 11 20.08 -22.43 79.95
CA PHE A 11 19.46 -21.74 78.83
C PHE A 11 19.24 -22.50 77.51
N MET A 12 18.19 -22.07 76.77
CA MET A 12 17.82 -22.45 75.39
C MET A 12 18.77 -21.87 74.31
N PRO A 13 18.74 -22.35 73.05
CA PRO A 13 17.84 -21.71 72.06
C PRO A 13 17.33 -22.58 70.87
N MET A 14 16.42 -21.95 70.11
CA MET A 14 15.99 -22.15 68.71
C MET A 14 14.95 -23.24 68.37
N GLN A 15 13.76 -22.73 68.04
CA GLN A 15 12.61 -23.43 67.49
C GLN A 15 12.82 -23.81 66.01
N THR A 16 12.42 -25.04 65.67
CA THR A 16 11.89 -25.40 64.36
C THR A 16 10.43 -25.78 64.54
N PRO A 17 9.53 -25.50 63.58
CA PRO A 17 8.38 -26.37 63.42
C PRO A 17 8.29 -26.96 62.02
N ARG A 18 8.01 -28.26 62.06
CA ARG A 18 7.81 -29.20 60.98
C ARG A 18 6.47 -28.98 60.27
N ALA A 19 6.50 -29.38 59.00
CA ALA A 19 5.42 -29.51 58.03
C ALA A 19 4.03 -29.92 58.57
N LEU A 20 3.01 -29.20 58.12
CA LEU A 20 1.62 -29.66 58.09
C LEU A 20 1.25 -29.95 56.62
N TRP A 21 0.94 -31.20 56.32
CA TRP A 21 0.50 -31.65 55.00
C TRP A 21 -0.97 -31.28 54.78
N VAL A 22 -1.27 -30.50 53.73
CA VAL A 22 -2.63 -30.34 53.20
C VAL A 22 -2.62 -30.75 51.73
N ARG A 23 -3.38 -31.80 51.41
CA ARG A 23 -3.61 -32.26 50.03
C ARG A 23 -4.63 -31.32 49.37
N PHE A 24 -4.19 -30.52 48.41
CA PHE A 24 -5.09 -29.77 47.52
C PHE A 24 -5.28 -30.50 46.19
N ARG A 25 -6.54 -30.59 45.79
CA ARG A 25 -7.00 -31.19 44.53
C ARG A 25 -6.44 -30.42 43.33
N ILE A 26 -6.07 -31.16 42.29
CA ILE A 26 -5.62 -30.65 41.00
C ILE A 26 -6.79 -29.90 40.34
N GLY A 27 -6.73 -28.57 40.36
CA GLY A 27 -7.51 -27.70 39.48
C GLY A 27 -6.56 -27.15 38.44
N ALA A 28 -6.84 -27.41 37.16
CA ALA A 28 -6.09 -26.85 36.04
C ALA A 28 -6.15 -25.32 36.10
N LEU A 29 -4.98 -24.67 36.23
CA LEU A 29 -4.84 -23.23 36.02
C LEU A 29 -3.67 -22.97 35.08
N ALA A 30 -4.07 -22.75 33.82
CA ALA A 30 -3.63 -21.72 32.90
C ALA A 30 -2.14 -21.32 32.86
N LEU A 31 -1.56 -21.67 31.71
CA LEU A 31 -0.45 -21.06 30.97
C LEU A 31 -0.20 -19.55 31.22
N PRO A 32 1.07 -19.10 31.12
CA PRO A 32 1.48 -17.75 31.46
C PRO A 32 0.95 -16.70 30.46
N LEU A 33 0.50 -15.58 31.03
CA LEU A 33 0.17 -14.34 30.33
C LEU A 33 1.46 -13.71 29.78
N VAL A 34 1.81 -14.03 28.53
CA VAL A 34 2.68 -13.18 27.70
C VAL A 34 1.74 -12.41 26.77
N LEU A 35 1.16 -11.33 27.28
CA LEU A 35 0.47 -10.35 26.45
C LEU A 35 1.44 -9.21 26.13
N ALA A 36 2.50 -9.53 25.39
CA ALA A 36 3.20 -8.54 24.58
C ALA A 36 2.36 -8.30 23.31
N GLY A 37 1.15 -7.79 23.51
CA GLY A 37 0.35 -7.26 22.41
C GLY A 37 1.07 -6.03 21.92
N SER A 38 1.65 -6.12 20.73
CA SER A 38 2.01 -4.97 19.91
C SER A 38 0.75 -4.13 19.68
N LEU A 39 0.47 -3.24 20.62
CA LEU A 39 -0.32 -2.04 20.40
C LEU A 39 0.43 -1.28 19.30
N MET A 40 0.06 -1.53 18.05
CA MET A 40 0.42 -0.67 16.93
C MET A 40 -0.18 0.69 17.28
N ALA A 41 0.64 1.60 17.83
CA ALA A 41 0.27 2.98 17.99
C ALA A 41 0.00 3.53 16.58
N THR A 42 -1.26 3.81 16.27
CA THR A 42 -1.62 4.54 15.06
C THR A 42 -1.21 5.98 15.30
N SER A 43 -0.18 6.45 14.60
CA SER A 43 -0.03 7.88 14.37
C SER A 43 -1.31 8.36 13.70
N ALA A 44 -1.92 9.44 14.20
CA ALA A 44 -2.80 10.23 13.34
C ALA A 44 -2.00 10.54 12.08
N LYS A 45 -2.43 10.03 10.92
CA LYS A 45 -1.76 10.27 9.65
C LYS A 45 -2.15 11.69 9.26
N ALA A 46 -1.34 12.67 9.61
CA ALA A 46 -1.52 14.04 9.11
C ALA A 46 -1.08 14.18 7.64
N HIS A 47 -0.41 13.14 7.11
CA HIS A 47 0.29 13.15 5.83
C HIS A 47 0.26 11.77 5.15
N VAL A 48 0.34 11.79 3.81
CA VAL A 48 0.68 10.65 2.97
C VAL A 48 2.04 10.13 3.39
N THR A 49 2.06 8.89 3.87
CA THR A 49 3.27 8.24 4.40
C THR A 49 3.40 6.88 3.74
N PRO A 50 4.02 6.85 2.54
CA PRO A 50 4.04 5.66 1.72
C PRO A 50 4.91 4.57 2.33
N LEU A 51 4.55 3.32 2.05
CA LEU A 51 5.40 2.17 2.30
C LEU A 51 6.31 1.93 1.08
N ASP A 52 7.61 2.14 1.26
CA ASP A 52 8.61 1.79 0.25
C ASP A 52 8.75 0.27 0.12
N ILE A 53 8.49 -0.23 -1.08
CA ILE A 53 8.59 -1.66 -1.41
C ILE A 53 9.85 -2.02 -2.20
N GLY A 54 10.65 -1.03 -2.60
CA GLY A 54 12.02 -1.18 -3.11
C GLY A 54 12.21 -0.81 -4.58
N ASP A 55 13.45 -1.00 -5.04
CA ASP A 55 13.90 -0.77 -6.41
C ASP A 55 13.94 -2.08 -7.20
N PHE A 56 13.42 -2.07 -8.42
CA PHE A 56 13.34 -3.24 -9.28
C PHE A 56 14.02 -2.99 -10.63
N ASN A 57 14.98 -3.85 -10.97
CA ASN A 57 15.70 -3.75 -12.24
C ASN A 57 14.84 -4.31 -13.39
N LEU A 58 14.65 -3.52 -14.45
CA LEU A 58 13.86 -3.88 -15.63
C LEU A 58 14.35 -5.13 -16.37
N GLY A 59 15.61 -5.54 -16.18
CA GLY A 59 16.19 -6.75 -16.76
C GLY A 59 16.03 -8.01 -15.91
N THR A 60 15.44 -7.92 -14.72
CA THR A 60 15.35 -9.04 -13.77
C THR A 60 13.90 -9.31 -13.38
N ALA A 61 13.45 -10.56 -13.56
CA ALA A 61 12.15 -10.99 -13.06
C ALA A 61 12.19 -11.14 -11.53
N VAL A 62 11.21 -10.56 -10.85
CA VAL A 62 11.13 -10.57 -9.38
C VAL A 62 9.70 -10.45 -8.91
N THR A 63 9.37 -11.17 -7.84
CA THR A 63 8.09 -11.05 -7.12
C THR A 63 8.40 -10.72 -5.67
N THR A 64 7.75 -9.70 -5.14
CA THR A 64 7.92 -9.30 -3.73
C THR A 64 7.19 -10.25 -2.79
N THR A 65 7.69 -10.36 -1.56
CA THR A 65 6.81 -10.79 -0.46
C THR A 65 5.75 -9.73 -0.25
N GLU A 66 4.53 -10.16 0.06
CA GLU A 66 3.44 -9.23 0.32
C GLU A 66 3.80 -8.18 1.38
N ARG A 67 3.45 -6.92 1.09
CA ARG A 67 3.67 -5.77 1.95
C ARG A 67 2.33 -5.29 2.49
N ASN A 68 2.19 -5.35 3.81
CA ASN A 68 0.94 -5.02 4.49
C ASN A 68 0.84 -3.54 4.80
N SER A 69 -0.38 -3.03 4.73
CA SER A 69 -0.75 -1.72 5.25
C SER A 69 -2.15 -1.77 5.85
N ALA A 70 -2.63 -0.63 6.33
CA ALA A 70 -4.00 -0.44 6.77
C ALA A 70 -4.60 0.80 6.10
N VAL A 71 -5.91 0.77 5.92
CA VAL A 71 -6.71 1.89 5.39
C VAL A 71 -7.85 2.21 6.35
N GLU A 72 -8.36 3.42 6.24
CA GLU A 72 -9.52 3.88 7.00
C GLU A 72 -10.82 3.52 6.26
N GLY A 73 -11.59 2.61 6.84
CA GLY A 73 -12.89 2.23 6.30
C GLY A 73 -12.84 1.42 5.00
N ASP A 74 -14.00 1.35 4.35
CA ASP A 74 -14.24 0.51 3.17
C ASP A 74 -14.45 1.35 1.88
N ARG A 75 -14.27 2.68 1.93
CA ARG A 75 -14.61 3.60 0.81
C ARG A 75 -13.44 4.35 0.17
N GLY A 76 -12.26 4.39 0.79
CA GLY A 76 -11.23 5.38 0.43
C GLY A 76 -10.76 5.38 -1.03
N TRP A 77 -10.75 4.23 -1.73
CA TRP A 77 -10.37 4.22 -3.15
C TRP A 77 -11.51 4.67 -4.07
N ILE A 78 -12.74 4.27 -3.76
CA ILE A 78 -13.91 4.57 -4.59
C ILE A 78 -14.40 6.01 -4.45
N ASP A 79 -14.17 6.67 -3.30
CA ASP A 79 -14.36 8.14 -3.20
C ASP A 79 -13.55 8.86 -4.27
N GLY A 80 -12.29 8.47 -4.48
CA GLY A 80 -11.47 9.07 -5.54
C GLY A 80 -12.02 8.86 -6.97
N ALA A 81 -13.01 7.99 -7.16
CA ALA A 81 -13.63 7.73 -8.47
C ALA A 81 -14.85 8.59 -8.75
N ASP A 82 -15.36 9.33 -7.76
CA ASP A 82 -16.56 10.15 -7.89
C ASP A 82 -16.27 11.60 -8.30
N GLY A 83 -17.31 12.43 -8.32
CA GLY A 83 -17.26 13.82 -8.75
C GLY A 83 -16.63 14.78 -7.73
N ASP A 84 -16.62 14.45 -6.44
CA ASP A 84 -16.06 15.29 -5.37
C ASP A 84 -14.69 14.81 -4.86
N TRP A 85 -14.17 13.72 -5.41
CA TRP A 85 -12.80 13.25 -5.21
C TRP A 85 -12.57 12.80 -3.76
N GLY A 86 -11.55 11.98 -3.54
CA GLY A 86 -11.29 11.38 -2.24
C GLY A 86 -10.24 12.13 -1.42
N ASP A 87 -10.16 11.73 -0.16
CA ASP A 87 -9.09 12.06 0.76
C ASP A 87 -7.95 11.01 0.64
N THR A 88 -6.70 11.46 0.47
CA THR A 88 -5.57 10.52 0.41
C THR A 88 -5.35 9.76 1.73
N HIS A 89 -5.82 10.26 2.87
CA HIS A 89 -5.70 9.60 4.17
C HIS A 89 -6.58 8.36 4.32
N ASP A 90 -7.64 8.24 3.51
CA ASP A 90 -8.48 7.04 3.47
C ASP A 90 -7.83 5.89 2.67
N THR A 91 -6.63 6.12 2.15
CA THR A 91 -5.88 5.16 1.33
C THR A 91 -4.52 4.81 1.95
N ALA A 92 -3.98 3.66 1.54
CA ALA A 92 -2.62 3.26 1.79
C ALA A 92 -1.79 3.53 0.54
N ALA A 93 -0.69 4.26 0.70
CA ALA A 93 0.28 4.50 -0.36
C ALA A 93 1.45 3.49 -0.29
N TYR A 94 1.89 3.00 -1.44
CA TYR A 94 3.09 2.20 -1.62
C TYR A 94 3.95 2.85 -2.69
N ILE A 95 5.27 2.87 -2.52
CA ILE A 95 6.19 3.44 -3.53
C ILE A 95 7.21 2.40 -3.97
N PHE A 96 7.60 2.46 -5.25
CA PHE A 96 8.68 1.67 -5.82
C PHE A 96 9.31 2.39 -7.00
N SER A 97 10.53 2.00 -7.34
CA SER A 97 11.23 2.51 -8.51
C SER A 97 11.57 1.37 -9.47
N LEU A 98 11.36 1.62 -10.76
CA LEU A 98 11.89 0.78 -11.83
C LEU A 98 13.20 1.37 -12.32
N VAL A 99 14.27 0.58 -12.32
CA VAL A 99 15.62 1.04 -12.67
C VAL A 99 16.23 0.22 -13.81
N GLY A 100 17.18 0.81 -14.53
CA GLY A 100 17.84 0.19 -15.68
C GLY A 100 17.23 0.60 -17.02
N GLU A 101 17.63 -0.08 -18.09
CA GLU A 101 17.19 0.21 -19.46
C GLU A 101 16.07 -0.73 -19.92
N GLY A 102 15.23 -0.26 -20.83
CA GLY A 102 14.15 -1.04 -21.45
C GLY A 102 12.79 -0.81 -20.81
N SER A 103 11.98 -1.87 -20.77
CA SER A 103 10.66 -1.87 -20.15
C SER A 103 10.35 -3.22 -19.51
N ALA A 104 9.42 -3.22 -18.57
CA ALA A 104 8.92 -4.41 -17.91
C ALA A 104 7.40 -4.40 -17.82
N ASP A 105 6.82 -5.59 -17.82
CA ASP A 105 5.43 -5.78 -17.39
C ASP A 105 5.43 -5.85 -15.86
N VAL A 106 4.54 -5.06 -15.24
CA VAL A 106 4.40 -5.00 -13.78
C VAL A 106 3.02 -5.47 -13.40
N SER A 107 2.93 -6.58 -12.67
CA SER A 107 1.68 -7.06 -12.08
C SER A 107 1.58 -6.61 -10.64
N LEU A 108 0.51 -5.88 -10.32
CA LEU A 108 0.11 -5.57 -8.95
C LEU A 108 -1.04 -6.49 -8.55
N ALA A 109 -0.94 -7.09 -7.36
CA ALA A 109 -2.01 -7.87 -6.76
C ALA A 109 -2.26 -7.35 -5.35
N VAL A 110 -3.51 -6.97 -5.07
CA VAL A 110 -3.93 -6.45 -3.77
C VAL A 110 -4.94 -7.41 -3.19
N ARG A 111 -4.83 -7.69 -1.88
CA ARG A 111 -5.85 -8.43 -1.16
C ARG A 111 -6.23 -7.79 0.16
N GLY A 112 -7.50 -7.89 0.50
CA GLY A 112 -8.01 -7.54 1.83
C GLY A 112 -7.49 -8.51 2.88
N ARG A 113 -6.93 -7.97 3.95
CA ARG A 113 -6.50 -8.74 5.12
C ARG A 113 -7.45 -8.50 6.28
N THR A 114 -7.77 -9.56 7.00
CA THR A 114 -8.37 -9.44 8.33
C THR A 114 -7.39 -8.71 9.25
N ASN A 115 -7.88 -7.70 9.96
CA ASN A 115 -7.06 -7.01 10.96
C ASN A 115 -6.87 -7.91 12.20
N ALA A 116 -5.93 -7.56 13.07
CA ALA A 116 -5.64 -8.31 14.30
C ALA A 116 -6.83 -8.40 15.28
N LEU A 117 -7.90 -7.64 15.04
CA LEU A 117 -9.13 -7.60 15.83
C LEU A 117 -10.27 -8.39 15.18
N GLY A 118 -10.02 -9.11 14.07
CA GLY A 118 -11.00 -9.96 13.40
C GLY A 118 -11.98 -9.22 12.49
N GLY A 119 -11.76 -7.93 12.18
CA GLY A 119 -12.53 -7.20 11.19
C GLY A 119 -12.42 -7.84 9.81
N SER A 120 -13.55 -7.91 9.09
CA SER A 120 -13.60 -8.46 7.71
C SER A 120 -12.57 -7.77 6.82
N GLY A 121 -11.94 -8.54 5.92
CA GLY A 121 -10.96 -7.98 4.98
C GLY A 121 -11.58 -6.92 4.08
N LEU A 122 -10.77 -5.93 3.73
CA LEU A 122 -11.08 -4.92 2.73
C LEU A 122 -11.55 -5.59 1.45
N SER A 123 -12.56 -5.06 0.80
CA SER A 123 -12.74 -5.29 -0.63
C SER A 123 -11.92 -4.16 -1.31
N PRO A 124 -10.79 -4.49 -1.97
CA PRO A 124 -9.82 -3.46 -2.39
C PRO A 124 -10.07 -2.92 -3.80
N GLY A 125 -9.70 -1.64 -3.98
CA GLY A 125 -9.34 -1.04 -5.26
C GLY A 125 -7.94 -0.43 -5.17
N PHE A 126 -7.27 -0.31 -6.31
CA PHE A 126 -5.99 0.37 -6.37
C PHE A 126 -5.78 1.14 -7.67
N THR A 127 -4.96 2.18 -7.61
CA THR A 127 -4.48 2.93 -8.77
C THR A 127 -2.97 3.03 -8.74
N LEU A 128 -2.35 2.77 -9.89
CA LEU A 128 -0.94 3.02 -10.15
C LEU A 128 -0.76 4.42 -10.76
N TYR A 129 0.19 5.17 -10.21
CA TYR A 129 0.65 6.45 -10.73
C TYR A 129 2.15 6.42 -10.95
N GLN A 130 2.61 7.19 -11.93
CA GLN A 130 4.00 7.61 -12.02
C GLN A 130 4.18 8.91 -11.23
N GLY A 131 5.23 8.98 -10.42
CA GLY A 131 5.50 10.06 -9.48
C GLY A 131 5.60 9.56 -8.04
N LEU A 132 6.25 10.36 -7.20
CA LEU A 132 6.41 10.13 -5.76
C LEU A 132 5.77 11.27 -4.97
N PRO A 133 5.30 11.00 -3.74
CA PRO A 133 5.05 12.07 -2.78
C PRO A 133 6.36 12.77 -2.40
N ASP A 134 6.24 13.97 -1.84
CA ASP A 134 7.39 14.75 -1.40
C ASP A 134 8.07 14.06 -0.23
N ALA A 135 9.39 13.96 -0.32
CA ALA A 135 10.21 13.29 0.70
C ALA A 135 10.42 14.14 1.96
N GLY A 136 10.12 15.44 1.91
CA GLY A 136 10.51 16.43 2.91
C GLY A 136 9.40 16.93 3.84
N GLY A 137 8.15 17.02 3.37
CA GLY A 137 7.08 17.69 4.12
C GLY A 137 5.83 16.87 4.42
N GLY A 138 5.72 15.64 3.89
CA GLY A 138 4.52 14.80 4.04
C GLY A 138 3.32 15.45 3.34
N ASP A 139 3.08 15.11 2.09
CA ASP A 139 1.94 15.70 1.37
C ASP A 139 0.61 15.36 2.04
N HIS A 140 -0.36 16.28 1.98
CA HIS A 140 -1.69 16.06 2.53
C HIS A 140 -2.75 16.95 1.87
N ASP A 141 -4.00 16.50 1.90
CA ASP A 141 -5.12 17.09 1.16
C ASP A 141 -5.46 18.52 1.62
N HIS A 142 -5.17 18.81 2.88
CA HIS A 142 -5.56 20.04 3.56
C HIS A 142 -4.41 21.02 3.80
N SER A 143 -3.24 20.81 3.15
CA SER A 143 -2.20 21.85 3.14
C SER A 143 -2.72 23.04 2.36
N ILE A 144 -2.30 24.26 2.71
CA ILE A 144 -2.74 25.48 2.02
C ILE A 144 -2.49 25.35 0.50
N GLY A 145 -1.32 24.83 0.12
CA GLY A 145 -1.01 24.60 -1.29
C GLY A 145 -1.90 23.55 -1.94
N SER A 146 -2.24 22.46 -1.25
CA SER A 146 -3.15 21.42 -1.77
C SER A 146 -4.54 21.96 -2.01
N GLU A 147 -5.05 22.78 -1.09
CA GLU A 147 -6.35 23.43 -1.24
C GLU A 147 -6.39 24.39 -2.43
N LEU A 148 -5.32 25.16 -2.65
CA LEU A 148 -5.18 26.02 -3.82
C LEU A 148 -5.16 25.20 -5.12
N LEU A 149 -4.38 24.11 -5.16
CA LEU A 149 -4.26 23.24 -6.32
C LEU A 149 -5.59 22.55 -6.66
N ARG A 150 -6.25 21.93 -5.67
CA ARG A 150 -7.53 21.24 -5.90
C ARG A 150 -8.64 22.22 -6.26
N THR A 151 -8.63 23.44 -5.71
CA THR A 151 -9.57 24.50 -6.14
C THR A 151 -9.37 24.85 -7.61
N ALA A 152 -8.13 25.01 -8.05
CA ALA A 152 -7.83 25.30 -9.45
C ALA A 152 -8.20 24.12 -10.38
N ASP A 153 -7.91 22.89 -9.96
CA ASP A 153 -8.22 21.68 -10.72
C ASP A 153 -9.74 21.44 -10.81
N CYS A 154 -10.48 21.74 -9.74
CA CYS A 154 -11.93 21.63 -9.68
C CYS A 154 -12.57 22.69 -10.58
N ALA A 155 -12.10 23.94 -10.53
CA ALA A 155 -12.55 25.00 -11.44
C ALA A 155 -12.29 24.68 -12.92
N ALA A 156 -11.24 23.91 -13.22
CA ALA A 156 -10.94 23.42 -14.58
C ALA A 156 -11.76 22.17 -14.98
N THR A 157 -12.44 21.52 -14.04
CA THR A 157 -13.23 20.31 -14.26
C THR A 157 -14.72 20.69 -14.39
N PRO A 158 -15.34 20.57 -15.57
CA PRO A 158 -16.74 20.96 -15.76
C PRO A 158 -17.67 20.23 -14.80
N GLY A 159 -18.44 20.99 -14.01
CA GLY A 159 -19.42 20.44 -13.06
C GLY A 159 -18.89 20.23 -11.64
N CYS A 160 -17.57 20.29 -11.42
CA CYS A 160 -16.99 20.24 -10.08
C CYS A 160 -17.31 21.55 -9.32
N THR A 161 -17.79 21.42 -8.08
CA THR A 161 -18.10 22.57 -7.21
C THR A 161 -17.38 22.54 -5.88
N THR A 162 -17.14 21.34 -5.36
CA THR A 162 -16.54 21.08 -4.06
C THR A 162 -15.78 19.77 -4.14
N THR A 163 -14.73 19.64 -3.32
CA THR A 163 -14.00 18.38 -3.22
C THR A 163 -13.73 18.01 -1.77
N GLU A 164 -13.75 16.71 -1.45
CA GLU A 164 -13.41 16.20 -0.11
C GLU A 164 -11.90 16.24 0.11
N GLY A 165 -11.13 15.87 -0.91
CA GLY A 165 -9.67 15.93 -0.91
C GLY A 165 -9.06 16.12 -2.29
N SER A 166 -7.81 15.71 -2.46
CA SER A 166 -7.05 15.81 -3.71
C SER A 166 -6.97 14.48 -4.48
N PHE A 167 -7.34 13.36 -3.86
CA PHE A 167 -7.16 12.03 -4.45
C PHE A 167 -8.16 11.77 -5.59
N ARG A 168 -7.65 11.41 -6.77
CA ARG A 168 -8.46 11.11 -7.95
C ARG A 168 -8.12 9.75 -8.54
N SER A 169 -8.78 8.69 -8.11
CA SER A 169 -8.42 7.29 -8.41
C SER A 169 -8.37 6.93 -9.91
N MET A 170 -8.95 7.75 -10.79
CA MET A 170 -8.97 7.52 -12.24
C MET A 170 -8.41 8.67 -13.07
N ALA A 171 -7.71 9.62 -12.46
CA ALA A 171 -7.16 10.79 -13.14
C ALA A 171 -5.85 11.26 -12.52
N ASN A 172 -5.11 12.10 -13.24
CA ASN A 172 -3.96 12.77 -12.65
C ASN A 172 -4.42 13.63 -11.47
N PHE A 173 -3.60 13.66 -10.43
CA PHE A 173 -3.78 14.60 -9.33
C PHE A 173 -2.44 15.09 -8.82
N ARG A 174 -2.51 16.12 -7.99
CA ARG A 174 -1.34 16.76 -7.39
C ARG A 174 -1.70 17.23 -6.01
N ILE A 175 -0.69 17.23 -5.15
CA ILE A 175 -0.83 17.49 -3.73
C ILE A 175 0.50 18.03 -3.23
N THR A 176 0.47 18.76 -2.13
CA THR A 176 1.68 19.33 -1.54
C THR A 176 1.56 19.32 -0.01
N ASN A 177 2.56 19.88 0.65
CA ASN A 177 2.66 19.95 2.10
C ASN A 177 2.65 21.39 2.60
N ASP A 178 2.67 21.54 3.93
CA ASP A 178 2.63 22.84 4.61
C ASP A 178 3.80 23.78 4.27
N ALA A 179 4.92 23.27 3.74
CA ALA A 179 6.05 24.12 3.36
C ALA A 179 5.86 24.82 2.00
N ASP A 180 4.91 24.37 1.19
CA ASP A 180 4.59 24.95 -0.12
C ASP A 180 3.14 25.47 -0.15
N GLU A 181 2.89 26.51 0.64
CA GLU A 181 1.62 27.24 0.65
C GLU A 181 1.23 27.82 -0.73
N THR A 182 2.17 27.88 -1.68
CA THR A 182 1.94 28.41 -3.02
C THR A 182 1.51 27.35 -4.04
N GLY A 183 1.63 26.06 -3.70
CA GLY A 183 1.39 24.94 -4.60
C GLY A 183 2.33 24.91 -5.82
N THR A 184 3.52 25.50 -5.73
CA THR A 184 4.44 25.61 -6.87
C THR A 184 5.35 24.40 -7.04
N SER A 185 5.54 23.61 -5.98
CA SER A 185 6.42 22.44 -5.92
C SER A 185 5.62 21.20 -5.53
N ALA A 186 4.46 21.02 -6.16
CA ALA A 186 3.57 19.91 -5.87
C ALA A 186 4.17 18.55 -6.27
N SER A 187 3.88 17.55 -5.47
CA SER A 187 3.95 16.15 -5.91
C SER A 187 2.89 15.91 -6.96
N VAL A 188 3.30 15.36 -8.10
CA VAL A 188 2.42 15.11 -9.24
C VAL A 188 2.32 13.61 -9.47
N PHE A 189 1.09 13.12 -9.45
CA PHE A 189 0.77 11.72 -9.70
C PHE A 189 0.12 11.59 -11.08
N THR A 190 0.89 11.07 -12.03
CA THR A 190 0.43 10.83 -13.39
C THR A 190 -0.21 9.46 -13.47
N TYR A 191 -1.49 9.42 -13.80
CA TYR A 191 -2.30 8.21 -13.85
C TYR A 191 -1.77 7.21 -14.88
N VAL A 192 -1.57 5.95 -14.45
CA VAL A 192 -1.17 4.83 -15.30
C VAL A 192 -2.35 3.89 -15.54
N GLY A 193 -3.06 3.50 -14.47
CA GLY A 193 -4.22 2.63 -14.55
C GLY A 193 -4.68 2.14 -13.18
N HIS A 194 -5.83 1.48 -13.14
CA HIS A 194 -6.46 1.00 -11.91
C HIS A 194 -7.20 -0.31 -12.11
N ALA A 195 -7.45 -1.00 -11.00
CA ALA A 195 -8.38 -2.14 -10.93
C ALA A 195 -9.00 -2.23 -9.53
N TYR A 196 -10.18 -2.85 -9.44
CA TYR A 196 -10.84 -3.09 -8.16
C TYR A 196 -11.62 -4.42 -8.14
N ASP A 197 -11.81 -4.95 -6.95
CA ASP A 197 -12.51 -6.21 -6.67
C ASP A 197 -14.04 -6.04 -6.89
N GLY A 198 -14.67 -6.87 -7.70
CA GLY A 198 -16.09 -6.79 -7.99
C GLY A 198 -16.49 -5.76 -9.07
N SER A 199 -17.62 -5.09 -8.84
CA SER A 199 -18.23 -4.13 -9.76
C SER A 199 -18.99 -3.06 -8.99
N VAL A 200 -18.74 -1.77 -9.28
CA VAL A 200 -19.37 -0.64 -8.59
C VAL A 200 -20.01 0.31 -9.60
N THR A 201 -21.25 0.73 -9.31
CA THR A 201 -21.95 1.79 -10.04
C THR A 201 -22.21 2.96 -9.09
N LEU A 202 -21.62 4.11 -9.39
CA LEU A 202 -21.86 5.34 -8.66
C LEU A 202 -23.24 5.91 -9.00
N THR A 203 -23.87 6.53 -8.02
CA THR A 203 -25.14 7.24 -8.25
C THR A 203 -24.93 8.46 -9.14
N GLY A 204 -25.99 8.95 -9.80
CA GLY A 204 -25.88 10.12 -10.66
C GLY A 204 -25.31 11.35 -9.97
N ALA A 205 -25.67 11.57 -8.70
CA ALA A 205 -25.16 12.66 -7.90
C ALA A 205 -23.62 12.63 -7.73
N ASN A 206 -23.03 11.43 -7.84
CA ASN A 206 -21.61 11.19 -7.60
C ASN A 206 -20.91 10.76 -8.89
N SER A 207 -21.53 10.99 -10.05
CA SER A 207 -20.92 10.70 -11.34
C SER A 207 -19.69 11.59 -11.55
N PRO A 208 -18.50 11.04 -11.88
CA PRO A 208 -17.33 11.83 -12.23
C PRO A 208 -17.50 12.60 -13.55
N LEU A 209 -18.60 12.37 -14.27
CA LEU A 209 -18.97 13.09 -15.49
C LEU A 209 -19.89 14.29 -15.24
N TYR A 210 -20.39 14.46 -14.00
CA TYR A 210 -21.29 15.55 -13.58
C TYR A 210 -22.55 15.70 -14.47
N ASP A 211 -23.03 14.58 -15.02
CA ASP A 211 -24.20 14.50 -15.90
C ASP A 211 -25.47 13.98 -15.20
N ASN A 212 -25.37 13.77 -13.88
CA ASN A 212 -26.40 13.18 -13.04
C ASN A 212 -26.89 11.80 -13.54
N GLN A 213 -26.03 11.05 -14.24
CA GLN A 213 -26.31 9.68 -14.70
C GLN A 213 -25.53 8.66 -13.88
N LEU A 214 -26.09 7.45 -13.75
CA LEU A 214 -25.36 6.33 -13.16
C LEU A 214 -24.04 6.11 -13.90
N TYR A 215 -22.96 5.93 -13.14
CA TYR A 215 -21.63 5.73 -13.70
C TYR A 215 -21.07 4.38 -13.26
N LEU A 216 -20.90 3.46 -14.21
CA LEU A 216 -20.21 2.19 -13.97
C LEU A 216 -18.70 2.45 -13.95
N VAL A 217 -18.05 2.21 -12.82
CA VAL A 217 -16.60 2.37 -12.71
C VAL A 217 -15.92 1.26 -13.53
N PRO A 218 -15.07 1.60 -14.51
CA PRO A 218 -14.41 0.61 -15.37
C PRO A 218 -13.36 -0.22 -14.62
N ASN A 219 -12.93 -1.35 -15.19
CA ASN A 219 -11.85 -2.21 -14.67
C ASN A 219 -12.12 -2.88 -13.31
N GLY A 220 -13.39 -3.08 -12.95
CA GLY A 220 -13.76 -4.06 -11.93
C GLY A 220 -13.55 -5.47 -12.47
N ASP A 221 -13.05 -6.39 -11.65
CA ASP A 221 -12.85 -7.79 -12.05
C ASP A 221 -14.13 -8.66 -12.04
N GLY A 222 -15.24 -8.07 -11.58
CA GLY A 222 -16.57 -8.68 -11.56
C GLY A 222 -16.79 -9.72 -10.46
N THR A 223 -15.81 -9.99 -9.61
CA THR A 223 -15.90 -10.99 -8.54
C THR A 223 -15.61 -10.34 -7.20
N LEU A 224 -16.50 -10.48 -6.21
CA LEU A 224 -16.27 -9.94 -4.86
C LEU A 224 -15.59 -11.00 -3.97
N ASP A 225 -14.29 -11.20 -4.15
CA ASP A 225 -13.48 -12.18 -3.41
C ASP A 225 -12.39 -11.57 -2.51
N ARG A 226 -12.34 -10.23 -2.42
CA ARG A 226 -11.36 -9.45 -1.65
C ARG A 226 -9.96 -9.47 -2.24
N THR A 227 -9.82 -9.83 -3.50
CA THR A 227 -8.54 -9.81 -4.22
C THR A 227 -8.76 -9.15 -5.57
N VAL A 228 -7.80 -8.35 -6.00
CA VAL A 228 -7.78 -7.84 -7.38
C VAL A 228 -6.34 -7.81 -7.87
N SER A 229 -6.16 -8.00 -9.18
CA SER A 229 -4.84 -7.85 -9.81
C SER A 229 -4.94 -7.23 -11.20
N MET A 230 -3.90 -6.51 -11.58
CA MET A 230 -3.76 -5.95 -12.93
C MET A 230 -2.29 -5.97 -13.35
N THR A 231 -2.05 -6.27 -14.62
CA THR A 231 -0.72 -6.14 -15.25
C THR A 231 -0.66 -4.86 -16.08
N PHE A 232 0.34 -4.04 -15.80
CA PHE A 232 0.70 -2.84 -16.54
C PHE A 232 1.82 -3.18 -17.49
N HIS A 233 1.57 -3.03 -18.79
CA HIS A 233 2.53 -3.45 -19.81
C HIS A 233 3.51 -2.36 -20.18
N ASN A 234 4.76 -2.75 -20.45
CA ASN A 234 5.81 -1.88 -20.95
C ASN A 234 6.11 -0.65 -20.09
N LEU A 235 6.08 -0.77 -18.76
CA LEU A 235 6.52 0.30 -17.88
C LEU A 235 8.03 0.52 -18.03
N THR A 236 8.44 1.78 -18.20
CA THR A 236 9.84 2.17 -18.30
C THR A 236 10.39 2.54 -16.93
N ALA A 237 11.70 2.81 -16.87
CA ALA A 237 12.33 3.30 -15.65
C ALA A 237 11.64 4.57 -15.14
N GLY A 238 11.57 4.71 -13.82
CA GLY A 238 10.88 5.79 -13.15
C GLY A 238 10.34 5.38 -11.80
N ASP A 239 9.82 6.37 -11.08
CA ASP A 239 9.25 6.18 -9.75
C ASP A 239 7.74 6.11 -9.82
N TYR A 240 7.16 5.22 -9.02
CA TYR A 240 5.76 4.89 -9.07
C TYR A 240 5.15 4.83 -7.67
N THR A 241 3.90 5.26 -7.58
CA THR A 241 3.10 5.19 -6.36
C THR A 241 1.82 4.40 -6.61
N VAL A 242 1.49 3.50 -5.69
CA VAL A 242 0.22 2.75 -5.68
C VAL A 242 -0.61 3.25 -4.52
N PHE A 243 -1.78 3.79 -4.80
CA PHE A 243 -2.79 4.09 -3.78
C PHE A 243 -3.80 2.96 -3.73
N VAL A 244 -4.01 2.41 -2.53
CA VAL A 244 -4.89 1.26 -2.27
C VAL A 244 -5.94 1.68 -1.24
N GLY A 245 -7.21 1.36 -1.48
CA GLY A 245 -8.31 1.68 -0.56
C GLY A 245 -9.51 0.77 -0.80
N GLY A 246 -10.60 1.01 -0.08
CA GLY A 246 -11.82 0.22 -0.24
C GLY A 246 -12.70 0.70 -1.38
N MET A 247 -13.54 -0.18 -1.93
CA MET A 247 -14.49 0.16 -3.01
C MET A 247 -15.98 0.13 -2.61
N ASN A 248 -16.31 -0.09 -1.34
CA ASN A 248 -17.69 -0.07 -0.88
C ASN A 248 -18.15 1.38 -0.65
N TYR A 249 -18.68 2.00 -1.71
CA TYR A 249 -19.12 3.38 -1.69
C TYR A 249 -20.22 3.69 -0.66
N ALA A 250 -21.08 2.71 -0.34
CA ALA A 250 -22.15 2.87 0.64
C ALA A 250 -21.67 2.77 2.10
N ALA A 251 -20.38 2.54 2.34
CA ALA A 251 -19.83 2.45 3.68
C ALA A 251 -19.83 3.82 4.38
N VAL A 252 -20.45 3.86 5.56
CA VAL A 252 -20.57 5.08 6.39
C VAL A 252 -19.69 5.04 7.64
N GLY A 253 -18.82 4.04 7.76
CA GLY A 253 -17.93 3.86 8.91
C GLY A 253 -16.48 3.82 8.50
N PHE A 254 -15.60 4.13 9.45
CA PHE A 254 -14.14 4.12 9.31
C PHE A 254 -13.48 2.98 10.10
N PRO A 255 -13.98 1.73 10.06
CA PRO A 255 -13.30 0.66 10.76
C PRO A 255 -11.98 0.36 10.04
N LEU A 256 -10.89 0.26 10.79
CA LEU A 256 -9.57 -0.05 10.23
C LEU A 256 -9.61 -1.37 9.45
N ARG A 257 -9.12 -1.34 8.21
CA ARG A 257 -9.03 -2.50 7.32
C ARG A 257 -7.58 -2.82 7.01
N GLY A 258 -7.25 -4.10 6.99
CA GLY A 258 -5.94 -4.56 6.54
C GLY A 258 -5.93 -4.72 5.02
N THR A 259 -4.80 -4.39 4.41
CA THR A 259 -4.53 -4.65 2.99
C THR A 259 -3.13 -5.23 2.83
N GLY A 260 -2.90 -5.95 1.73
CA GLY A 260 -1.58 -6.42 1.35
C GLY A 260 -1.37 -6.35 -0.14
N LEU A 261 -0.21 -5.80 -0.53
CA LEU A 261 0.22 -5.62 -1.92
C LEU A 261 1.35 -6.60 -2.24
N THR A 262 1.22 -7.31 -3.36
CA THR A 262 2.30 -8.04 -4.02
C THR A 262 2.57 -7.39 -5.36
N LEU A 263 3.86 -7.20 -5.66
CA LEU A 263 4.34 -6.66 -6.93
C LEU A 263 5.19 -7.71 -7.63
N THR A 264 4.95 -7.91 -8.92
CA THR A 264 5.78 -8.76 -9.79
C THR A 264 6.26 -7.95 -10.97
N VAL A 265 7.56 -7.94 -11.22
CA VAL A 265 8.19 -7.37 -12.41
C VAL A 265 8.64 -8.50 -13.32
N THR A 266 8.30 -8.41 -14.60
CA THR A 266 8.76 -9.31 -15.64
C THR A 266 9.33 -8.52 -16.80
N PRO A 267 10.64 -8.66 -17.11
CA PRO A 267 11.27 -7.96 -18.23
C PRO A 267 10.54 -8.21 -19.55
N VAL A 268 10.33 -7.16 -20.35
CA VAL A 268 9.81 -7.32 -21.71
C VAL A 268 10.99 -7.61 -22.65
N PRO A 269 11.04 -8.78 -23.31
CA PRO A 269 12.14 -9.08 -24.22
C PRO A 269 12.14 -8.12 -25.40
N VAL A 270 13.27 -7.46 -25.65
CA VAL A 270 13.46 -6.72 -26.90
C VAL A 270 13.38 -7.74 -28.05
N PRO A 271 12.54 -7.53 -29.08
CA PRO A 271 12.34 -8.52 -30.13
C PRO A 271 13.67 -8.97 -30.73
N ALA A 272 13.89 -10.29 -30.80
CA ALA A 272 15.09 -10.88 -31.41
C ALA A 272 15.37 -10.34 -32.82
N ALA A 273 14.33 -9.87 -33.51
CA ALA A 273 14.42 -9.17 -34.78
C ALA A 273 15.39 -7.98 -34.74
N VAL A 274 15.44 -7.17 -33.68
CA VAL A 274 16.37 -6.01 -33.61
C VAL A 274 17.83 -6.48 -33.65
N TRP A 275 18.15 -7.54 -32.90
CA TRP A 275 19.49 -8.14 -32.89
C TRP A 275 19.82 -8.87 -34.20
N LEU A 276 18.85 -9.58 -34.78
CA LEU A 276 19.02 -10.28 -36.06
C LEU A 276 19.15 -9.32 -37.25
N PHE A 277 18.35 -8.25 -37.29
CA PHE A 277 18.49 -7.21 -38.31
C PHE A 277 19.77 -6.42 -38.12
N GLY A 278 20.14 -6.06 -36.88
CA GLY A 278 21.39 -5.37 -36.59
C GLY A 278 22.63 -6.19 -37.00
N SER A 279 22.67 -7.46 -36.59
CA SER A 279 23.77 -8.37 -36.96
C SER A 279 23.77 -8.73 -38.45
N GLY A 280 22.60 -8.94 -39.04
CA GLY A 280 22.44 -9.20 -40.48
C GLY A 280 22.93 -8.03 -41.34
N LEU A 281 22.57 -6.80 -40.98
CA LEU A 281 23.03 -5.60 -41.68
C LEU A 281 24.54 -5.37 -41.52
N ALA A 282 25.08 -5.58 -40.32
CA ALA A 282 26.52 -5.52 -40.08
C ALA A 282 27.28 -6.59 -40.91
N GLY A 283 26.74 -7.80 -40.99
CA GLY A 283 27.27 -8.88 -41.82
C GLY A 283 27.28 -8.52 -43.31
N LEU A 284 26.18 -7.97 -43.83
CA LEU A 284 26.06 -7.50 -45.22
C LEU A 284 27.04 -6.36 -45.52
N ALA A 285 27.18 -5.38 -44.62
CA ALA A 285 28.14 -4.29 -44.77
C ALA A 285 29.60 -4.81 -44.77
N GLY A 286 29.92 -5.79 -43.92
CA GLY A 286 31.22 -6.46 -43.91
C GLY A 286 31.52 -7.19 -45.23
N LEU A 287 30.55 -7.93 -45.77
CA LEU A 287 30.62 -8.59 -47.08
C LEU A 287 30.81 -7.60 -48.23
N ALA A 288 30.09 -6.48 -48.21
CA ALA A 288 30.21 -5.42 -49.21
C ALA A 288 31.62 -4.80 -49.22
N ARG A 289 32.20 -4.50 -48.04
CA ARG A 289 33.57 -3.98 -47.94
C ARG A 289 34.63 -4.96 -48.44
N ARG A 290 34.43 -6.27 -48.22
CA ARG A 290 35.37 -7.29 -48.72
C ARG A 290 35.44 -7.31 -50.24
N ARG A 291 34.31 -7.17 -50.93
CA ARG A 291 34.26 -7.14 -52.40
C ARG A 291 34.95 -5.91 -53.01
N MET A 292 34.95 -4.77 -52.31
CA MET A 292 35.60 -3.55 -52.78
C MET A 292 37.14 -3.61 -52.72
N LYS A 293 37.73 -4.43 -51.83
CA LYS A 293 39.20 -4.57 -51.71
C LYS A 293 39.83 -5.54 -52.73
N THR A 294 39.04 -6.31 -53.48
CA THR A 294 39.54 -7.31 -54.45
C THR A 294 39.65 -6.75 -55.88
N ASN A 295 39.32 -5.47 -56.11
CA ASN A 295 39.39 -4.80 -57.42
C ASN A 295 40.50 -3.72 -57.50
N LEU A 296 41.57 -3.86 -56.72
CA LEU A 296 42.83 -3.09 -56.83
C LEU A 296 43.98 -4.09 -57.02
#